data_AF-A0A957M9Q0-F1
#
_entry.id   AF-A0A957M9Q0-F1
#
_cell.length_a   1.000
_cell.length_b   1.000
_cell.length_c   1.000
_cell.angle_alpha   90.00
_cell.angle_beta   90.00
_cell.angle_gamma   90.00
#
_symmetry.space_group_name_H-M   'P 1'
#
loop_
_entity.id
_entity.type
_entity.pdbx_description
1 polymer ?
#
loop_
_entity_poly.entity_id
_entity_poly.type
_entity_poly.pdbx_seq_one_letter_code
_entity_poly.pdbx_strand_id
1 'polypeptide(L)'
;LVLIFPLIGLILYMMIRPKATLADVYDRALEEEALLRELEETQTCHTCGVPVQEAWVFCPNCHGQLQHSCPGCGKLVRNEWEICVYCGTPQARVAPKPQLSTAPAPQLQPVAAAPAQPARNPFRRDAAPPPPPTDVDDGSYRPARMPD
;
A
#
# COMPACT_ATOMS: atom_id res chain seq x y z
N LEU A 1 32.29 -53.53 55.48
CA LEU A 1 32.66 -53.65 54.05
C LEU A 1 31.46 -53.96 53.15
N VAL A 2 30.60 -54.93 53.50
CA VAL A 2 29.40 -55.30 52.70
C VAL A 2 28.39 -54.16 52.53
N LEU A 3 28.27 -53.23 53.49
CA LEU A 3 27.36 -52.07 53.44
C LEU A 3 27.85 -50.93 52.54
N ILE A 4 29.14 -50.91 52.19
CA ILE A 4 29.74 -49.85 51.35
C ILE A 4 29.44 -50.10 49.87
N PHE A 5 29.45 -51.38 49.46
CA PHE A 5 29.18 -51.78 48.08
C PHE A 5 27.78 -51.38 47.56
N PRO A 6 26.66 -51.59 48.28
CA PRO A 6 25.34 -51.13 47.85
C PRO A 6 25.20 -49.60 47.95
N LEU A 7 25.92 -48.94 48.87
CA LEU A 7 25.92 -47.48 48.98
C LEU A 7 26.59 -46.83 47.76
N ILE A 8 27.75 -47.36 47.37
CA ILE A 8 28.47 -46.92 46.17
C ILE A 8 27.63 -47.21 44.92
N GLY A 9 26.99 -48.38 44.84
CA GLY A 9 26.08 -48.72 43.75
C GLY A 9 24.87 -47.78 43.66
N LEU A 10 24.30 -47.38 44.80
CA LEU A 10 23.20 -46.41 44.87
C LEU A 10 23.65 -45.02 44.42
N ILE A 11 24.84 -44.58 44.83
CA ILE A 11 25.42 -43.29 44.41
C ILE A 11 25.69 -43.28 42.91
N LEU A 12 26.31 -44.35 42.38
CA LEU A 12 26.53 -44.52 40.94
C LEU A 12 25.22 -44.58 40.17
N TYR A 13 24.21 -45.29 40.68
CA TYR A 13 22.88 -45.34 40.08
C TYR A 13 22.19 -43.98 40.09
N MET A 14 22.30 -43.19 41.17
CA MET A 14 21.76 -41.84 41.22
C MET A 14 22.50 -40.85 40.32
N MET A 15 23.77 -41.11 40.00
CA MET A 15 24.55 -40.33 39.04
C MET A 15 24.22 -40.72 37.59
N ILE A 16 24.02 -42.00 37.30
CA ILE A 16 23.68 -42.53 35.96
C ILE A 16 22.19 -42.37 35.61
N ARG A 17 21.31 -42.23 36.62
CA ARG A 17 19.88 -41.96 36.44
C ARG A 17 19.64 -40.45 36.62
N PRO A 18 19.91 -39.60 35.61
CA PRO A 18 19.66 -38.18 35.70
C PRO A 18 18.19 -37.97 36.06
N LYS A 19 17.95 -37.28 37.18
CA LYS A 19 16.61 -36.99 37.69
C LYS A 19 15.88 -35.95 36.83
N ALA A 20 16.62 -35.23 35.99
CA ALA A 20 16.09 -34.39 34.93
C ALA A 20 15.98 -35.25 33.67
N THR A 21 14.77 -35.66 33.35
CA THR A 21 14.48 -36.48 32.17
C THR A 21 14.71 -35.66 30.91
N LEU A 22 15.33 -36.25 29.89
CA LEU A 22 15.44 -35.67 28.54
C LEU A 22 14.07 -35.14 28.05
N ALA A 23 12.99 -35.85 28.38
CA ALA A 23 11.61 -35.44 28.12
C ALA A 23 11.27 -34.03 28.64
N ASP A 24 11.75 -33.65 29.82
CA ASP A 24 11.47 -32.34 30.44
C ASP A 24 12.14 -31.19 29.64
N VAL A 25 13.31 -31.45 29.06
CA VAL A 25 14.02 -30.49 28.19
C VAL A 25 13.35 -30.40 26.82
N TYR A 26 12.88 -31.52 26.27
CA TYR A 26 12.11 -31.54 25.03
C TYR A 26 10.76 -30.83 25.18
N ASP A 27 10.04 -31.08 26.28
CA ASP A 27 8.74 -30.46 26.55
C ASP A 27 8.87 -28.93 26.63
N ARG A 28 9.94 -28.42 27.27
CA ARG A 28 10.24 -26.97 27.31
C ARG A 28 10.57 -26.38 25.94
N ALA A 29 11.33 -27.11 25.11
CA ALA A 29 11.67 -26.66 23.76
C ALA A 29 10.42 -26.63 22.85
N LEU A 30 9.54 -27.62 22.95
CA LEU A 30 8.27 -27.66 22.22
C LEU A 30 7.30 -26.54 22.64
N GLU A 31 7.26 -26.19 23.93
CA GLU A 31 6.49 -25.04 24.42
C GLU A 31 7.00 -23.71 23.83
N GLU A 32 8.32 -23.53 23.70
CA GLU A 32 8.92 -22.32 23.15
C GLU A 32 8.71 -22.18 21.63
N GLU A 33 8.78 -23.29 20.88
CA GLU A 33 8.56 -23.30 19.43
C GLU A 33 7.10 -23.01 19.04
N ALA A 34 6.12 -23.44 19.85
CA ALA A 34 4.70 -23.19 19.59
C ALA A 34 4.33 -21.71 19.71
N LEU A 35 4.90 -20.99 20.70
CA LEU A 35 4.63 -19.57 20.93
C LEU A 35 5.15 -18.67 19.80
N LEU A 36 6.24 -19.06 19.14
CA LEU A 36 6.84 -18.26 18.05
C LEU A 36 6.02 -18.33 16.75
N ARG A 37 5.25 -19.39 16.53
CA ARG A 37 4.47 -19.59 15.29
C ARG A 37 3.17 -18.79 15.23
N GLU A 38 2.63 -18.35 16.36
CA GLU A 38 1.41 -17.54 16.39
C GLU A 38 1.64 -16.09 15.88
N LEU A 39 2.89 -15.64 15.79
CA LEU A 39 3.21 -14.26 15.43
C LEU A 39 3.47 -14.00 13.93
N GLU A 40 3.46 -15.03 13.07
CA GLU A 40 4.13 -14.94 11.75
C GLU A 40 3.25 -14.51 10.54
N GLU A 41 1.92 -14.36 10.66
CA GLU A 41 1.06 -14.13 9.47
C GLU A 41 0.13 -12.90 9.51
N THR A 42 0.59 -11.79 10.08
CA THR A 42 -0.13 -10.52 9.89
C THR A 42 0.50 -9.71 8.76
N GLN A 43 -0.12 -9.77 7.57
CA GLN A 43 0.24 -8.85 6.48
C GLN A 43 -0.16 -7.42 6.87
N THR A 44 0.71 -6.44 6.63
CA THR A 44 0.45 -5.03 6.94
C THR A 44 0.32 -4.20 5.68
N CYS A 45 -0.55 -3.19 5.70
CA CYS A 45 -0.69 -2.26 4.59
C CYS A 45 0.57 -1.39 4.44
N HIS A 46 1.20 -1.39 3.27
CA HIS A 46 2.39 -0.55 3.00
C HIS A 46 2.10 0.97 3.02
N THR A 47 0.84 1.37 2.85
CA THR A 47 0.45 2.79 2.83
C THR A 47 0.18 3.34 4.23
N CYS A 48 -0.37 2.55 5.15
CA CYS A 48 -0.79 3.03 6.48
C CYS A 48 -0.34 2.18 7.68
N GLY A 49 0.33 1.04 7.45
CA GLY A 49 0.84 0.16 8.51
C GLY A 49 -0.22 -0.66 9.25
N VAL A 50 -1.51 -0.51 8.91
CA VAL A 50 -2.61 -1.26 9.55
C VAL A 50 -2.56 -2.73 9.16
N PRO A 51 -2.82 -3.68 10.08
CA PRO A 51 -2.94 -5.10 9.77
C PRO A 51 -4.11 -5.35 8.81
N VAL A 52 -3.86 -6.11 7.75
CA VAL A 52 -4.81 -6.36 6.66
C VAL A 52 -4.78 -7.83 6.25
N GLN A 53 -5.91 -8.35 5.80
CA GLN A 53 -6.02 -9.75 5.36
C GLN A 53 -5.60 -9.89 3.89
N GLU A 54 -5.07 -11.06 3.53
CA GLU A 54 -4.63 -11.38 2.16
C GLU A 54 -5.76 -11.40 1.13
N ALA A 55 -7.02 -11.53 1.54
CA ALA A 55 -8.17 -11.51 0.62
C ALA A 55 -8.62 -10.08 0.24
N TRP A 56 -8.08 -9.03 0.86
CA TRP A 56 -8.57 -7.66 0.69
C TRP A 56 -7.92 -6.96 -0.50
N VAL A 57 -8.73 -6.42 -1.41
CA VAL A 57 -8.27 -5.67 -2.58
C VAL A 57 -7.94 -4.21 -2.23
N PHE A 58 -8.67 -3.62 -1.29
CA PHE A 58 -8.51 -2.24 -0.83
C PHE A 58 -8.39 -2.15 0.69
N CYS A 59 -7.62 -1.19 1.18
CA CYS A 59 -7.48 -0.92 2.63
C CYS A 59 -8.72 -0.19 3.17
N PRO A 60 -9.29 -0.59 4.31
CA PRO A 60 -10.40 0.15 4.94
C PRO A 60 -10.00 1.49 5.56
N ASN A 61 -8.71 1.72 5.84
CA ASN A 61 -8.26 2.97 6.48
C ASN A 61 -7.79 4.01 5.45
N CYS A 62 -6.90 3.62 4.53
CA CYS A 62 -6.32 4.55 3.55
C CYS A 62 -6.93 4.44 2.15
N HIS A 63 -7.85 3.50 1.91
CA HIS A 63 -8.41 3.18 0.58
C HIS A 63 -7.36 2.86 -0.50
N GLY A 64 -6.10 2.60 -0.09
CA GLY A 64 -5.04 2.18 -0.99
C GLY A 64 -5.32 0.78 -1.54
N GLN A 65 -4.93 0.56 -2.79
CA GLN A 65 -5.06 -0.75 -3.43
C GLN A 65 -3.93 -1.68 -2.95
N LEU A 66 -4.31 -2.78 -2.31
CA LEU A 66 -3.39 -3.80 -1.80
C LEU A 66 -3.04 -4.82 -2.88
N GLN A 67 -4.03 -5.18 -3.69
CA GLN A 67 -3.91 -6.20 -4.73
C GLN A 67 -4.53 -5.73 -6.04
N HIS A 68 -3.96 -6.16 -7.15
CA HIS A 68 -4.47 -5.88 -8.49
C HIS A 68 -4.38 -7.13 -9.36
N SER A 69 -5.24 -7.20 -10.37
CA SER A 69 -5.17 -8.25 -11.38
C SER A 69 -3.98 -8.01 -12.29
N CYS A 70 -3.12 -9.00 -12.45
CA CYS A 70 -1.99 -8.93 -13.37
C CYS A 70 -2.50 -8.85 -14.83
N PRO A 71 -2.01 -7.91 -15.66
CA PRO A 71 -2.42 -7.81 -17.07
C PRO A 71 -1.91 -8.98 -17.92
N GLY A 72 -0.87 -9.70 -17.48
CA GLY A 72 -0.32 -10.85 -18.20
C GLY A 72 -1.07 -12.16 -17.99
N CYS A 73 -1.61 -12.40 -16.78
CA CYS A 73 -2.24 -13.69 -16.43
C CYS A 73 -3.61 -13.59 -15.74
N GLY A 74 -4.09 -12.38 -15.40
CA GLY A 74 -5.37 -12.17 -14.73
C GLY A 74 -5.43 -12.60 -13.26
N LYS A 75 -4.33 -13.08 -12.67
CA LYS A 75 -4.26 -13.46 -11.25
C LYS A 75 -4.15 -12.22 -10.36
N LEU A 76 -4.70 -12.28 -9.15
CA LEU A 76 -4.49 -11.25 -8.14
C LEU A 76 -3.07 -11.33 -7.61
N VAL A 77 -2.38 -10.19 -7.64
CA VAL A 77 -0.98 -10.05 -7.23
C VAL A 77 -0.90 -8.86 -6.26
N ARG A 78 0.01 -8.93 -5.30
CA ARG A 78 0.26 -7.84 -4.35
C ARG A 78 0.90 -6.65 -5.06
N ASN A 79 0.43 -5.44 -4.76
CA ASN A 79 0.91 -4.21 -5.38
C ASN A 79 2.34 -3.81 -4.94
N GLU A 80 2.83 -4.37 -3.83
CA GLU A 80 4.21 -4.21 -3.37
C GLU A 80 5.23 -4.93 -4.26
N TRP A 81 4.81 -5.95 -5.01
CA TRP A 81 5.74 -6.75 -5.81
C TRP A 81 5.99 -6.11 -7.17
N GLU A 82 7.28 -5.95 -7.53
CA GLU A 82 7.71 -5.45 -8.84
C GLU A 82 7.48 -6.46 -9.97
N ILE A 83 7.25 -7.72 -9.63
CA ILE A 83 7.09 -8.81 -10.58
C ILE A 83 5.94 -9.71 -10.18
N CYS A 84 5.19 -10.18 -11.18
CA CYS A 84 4.15 -11.17 -10.96
C CYS A 84 4.76 -12.53 -10.62
N VAL A 85 4.47 -13.07 -9.44
CA VAL A 85 4.92 -14.42 -9.00
C VAL A 85 4.35 -15.56 -9.85
N TYR A 86 3.27 -15.32 -10.60
CA TYR A 86 2.64 -16.32 -11.45
C TYR A 86 3.17 -16.34 -12.88
N CYS A 87 3.44 -15.18 -13.48
CA CYS A 87 3.80 -15.09 -14.91
C CYS A 87 5.09 -14.32 -15.20
N GLY A 88 5.76 -13.76 -14.18
CA GLY A 88 7.01 -13.01 -14.35
C GLY A 88 6.87 -11.64 -15.02
N THR A 89 5.65 -11.19 -15.34
CA THR A 89 5.43 -9.85 -15.93
C THR A 89 5.83 -8.76 -14.93
N PRO A 90 6.63 -7.77 -15.32
CA PRO A 90 6.98 -6.64 -14.46
C PRO A 90 5.73 -5.77 -14.23
N GLN A 91 5.51 -5.39 -12.97
CA GLN A 91 4.37 -4.59 -12.54
C GLN A 91 4.85 -3.19 -12.20
N ALA A 92 4.17 -2.16 -12.72
CA ALA A 92 4.45 -0.79 -12.30
C ALA A 92 3.96 -0.62 -10.86
N ARG A 93 4.88 -0.54 -9.89
CA ARG A 93 4.53 -0.13 -8.52
C ARG A 93 3.84 1.22 -8.61
N VAL A 94 2.55 1.27 -8.28
CA VAL A 94 1.91 2.55 -7.97
C VAL A 94 2.37 2.91 -6.56
N ALA A 95 3.62 3.40 -6.46
CA ALA A 95 4.12 3.93 -5.20
C ALA A 95 3.20 5.07 -4.76
N PRO A 96 2.65 5.05 -3.55
CA PRO A 96 1.94 6.19 -3.02
C PRO A 96 2.93 7.35 -3.02
N LYS A 97 2.60 8.41 -3.78
CA LYS A 97 3.38 9.65 -3.79
C LYS A 97 3.58 10.06 -2.32
N PRO A 98 4.81 10.16 -1.81
CA PRO A 98 5.02 10.63 -0.45
C PRO A 98 4.49 12.05 -0.40
N GLN A 99 3.32 12.24 0.21
CA GLN A 99 2.82 13.56 0.55
C GLN A 99 3.60 14.06 1.77
N LEU A 100 4.91 14.23 1.58
CA LEU A 100 5.73 15.10 2.40
C LEU A 100 6.04 16.35 1.58
N SER A 101 4.99 17.08 1.20
CA SER A 101 5.13 18.50 0.96
C SER A 101 5.05 19.18 2.32
N THR A 102 6.18 19.18 3.03
CA THR A 102 6.55 20.32 3.86
C THR A 102 6.46 21.53 2.94
N ALA A 103 5.35 22.27 3.04
CA ALA A 103 5.33 23.62 2.51
C ALA A 103 6.51 24.35 3.15
N PRO A 104 7.44 24.93 2.38
CA PRO A 104 8.29 25.97 2.95
C PRO A 104 7.32 27.03 3.48
N ALA A 105 7.40 27.33 4.78
CA ALA A 105 6.72 28.49 5.32
C ALA A 105 6.97 29.67 4.36
N PRO A 106 5.94 30.42 3.93
CA PRO A 106 6.16 31.56 3.05
C PRO A 106 7.08 32.54 3.78
N GLN A 107 8.36 32.53 3.42
CA GLN A 107 9.26 33.58 3.86
C GLN A 107 8.82 34.83 3.12
N LEU A 108 8.11 35.70 3.82
CA LEU A 108 7.82 37.07 3.41
C LEU A 108 9.16 37.78 3.17
N GLN A 109 9.63 37.76 1.93
CA GLN A 109 10.76 38.58 1.50
C GLN A 109 10.25 40.02 1.33
N PRO A 110 10.85 41.02 1.99
CA PRO A 110 10.50 42.42 1.75
C PRO A 110 10.97 42.78 0.34
N VAL A 111 10.03 42.84 -0.61
CA VAL A 111 10.28 43.35 -1.95
C VAL A 111 10.56 44.84 -1.82
N ALA A 112 11.83 45.22 -1.92
CA ALA A 112 12.23 46.61 -2.05
C ALA A 112 11.52 47.23 -3.26
N ALA A 113 10.92 48.39 -3.02
CA ALA A 113 9.98 49.06 -3.92
C ALA A 113 10.52 49.25 -5.34
N ALA A 114 9.90 48.55 -6.31
CA ALA A 114 9.97 48.88 -7.73
C ALA A 114 8.78 49.79 -8.10
N PRO A 115 8.95 50.78 -9.00
CA PRO A 115 7.92 51.78 -9.26
C PRO A 115 6.71 51.18 -9.98
N ALA A 116 5.53 51.61 -9.57
CA ALA A 116 4.23 51.18 -10.07
C ALA A 116 4.09 51.49 -11.57
N GLN A 117 3.88 50.44 -12.38
CA GLN A 117 3.38 50.59 -13.74
C GLN A 117 1.84 50.47 -13.72
N PRO A 118 1.09 51.33 -14.43
CA PRO A 118 -0.35 51.25 -14.47
C PRO A 118 -0.78 49.98 -15.23
N ALA A 119 -1.64 49.19 -14.59
CA ALA A 119 -2.18 47.94 -15.12
C ALA A 119 -2.94 48.18 -16.43
N ARG A 120 -2.41 47.68 -17.55
CA ARG A 120 -3.15 47.53 -18.80
C ARG A 120 -4.17 46.40 -18.61
N ASN A 121 -5.46 46.72 -18.67
CA ASN A 121 -6.53 45.75 -18.49
C ASN A 121 -6.57 44.76 -19.67
N PRO A 122 -6.30 43.45 -19.45
CA PRO A 122 -6.26 42.46 -20.53
C PRO A 122 -7.65 42.06 -21.05
N PHE A 123 -8.73 42.57 -20.44
CA PHE A 123 -10.12 42.25 -20.81
C PHE A 123 -10.80 43.29 -21.69
N ARG A 124 -10.12 44.38 -22.10
CA ARG A 124 -10.67 45.28 -23.12
C ARG A 124 -10.48 44.65 -24.50
N ARG A 125 -11.42 43.79 -24.89
CA ARG A 125 -11.58 43.41 -26.30
C ARG A 125 -12.25 44.59 -26.98
N ASP A 126 -11.51 45.32 -27.81
CA ASP A 126 -12.09 46.24 -28.78
C ASP A 126 -12.95 45.40 -29.75
N ALA A 127 -14.22 45.24 -29.40
CA ALA A 127 -15.20 44.57 -30.25
C ALA A 127 -15.43 45.45 -31.48
N ALA A 128 -14.98 44.97 -32.65
CA ALA A 128 -15.39 45.54 -33.92
C ALA A 128 -16.93 45.54 -34.01
N PRO A 129 -17.55 46.61 -34.53
CA PRO A 129 -19.01 46.66 -34.67
C PRO A 129 -19.48 45.50 -35.56
N PRO A 130 -20.62 44.86 -35.23
CA PRO A 130 -21.13 43.75 -36.01
C PRO A 130 -21.50 44.20 -37.45
N PRO A 131 -21.31 43.35 -38.47
CA PRO A 131 -21.75 43.66 -39.82
C PRO A 131 -23.29 43.75 -39.90
N PRO A 132 -23.84 44.52 -40.85
CA PRO A 132 -25.28 44.67 -41.01
C PRO A 132 -25.94 43.34 -41.42
N PRO A 133 -27.22 43.12 -41.04
CA PRO A 133 -27.94 41.90 -41.38
C PRO A 133 -28.16 41.81 -42.89
N THR A 134 -27.69 40.72 -43.50
CA THR A 134 -28.12 40.31 -44.83
C THR A 134 -29.37 39.45 -44.68
N ASP A 135 -30.45 39.86 -45.31
CA ASP A 135 -31.67 39.05 -45.44
C ASP A 135 -31.32 37.72 -46.11
N VAL A 136 -31.52 36.60 -45.40
CA VAL A 136 -31.40 35.25 -45.96
C VAL A 136 -32.72 34.53 -45.75
N ASP A 137 -33.38 34.35 -46.90
CA ASP A 137 -34.54 33.54 -47.27
C ASP A 137 -35.00 32.44 -46.30
N ASP A 138 -36.30 32.52 -45.99
CA ASP A 138 -37.14 31.48 -45.39
C ASP A 138 -37.40 30.37 -46.40
N GLY A 139 -36.78 29.20 -46.22
CA GLY A 139 -37.04 28.10 -47.14
C GLY A 139 -36.30 26.81 -46.83
N SER A 140 -37.08 25.79 -46.45
CA SER A 140 -36.71 24.37 -46.50
C SER A 140 -36.04 23.77 -45.25
N TYR A 141 -36.86 23.52 -44.22
CA TYR A 141 -36.66 22.34 -43.38
C TYR A 141 -37.84 21.37 -43.53
N ARG A 142 -37.64 20.40 -44.42
CA ARG A 142 -38.49 19.21 -44.61
C ARG A 142 -38.15 18.19 -43.53
N PRO A 143 -39.09 17.69 -42.71
CA PRO A 143 -38.80 16.55 -41.83
C PRO A 143 -38.78 15.23 -42.63
N ALA A 144 -37.77 14.40 -42.34
CA ALA A 144 -37.62 13.07 -42.91
C ALA A 144 -38.65 12.08 -42.32
N ARG A 145 -39.30 11.28 -43.18
CA ARG A 145 -40.16 10.15 -42.78
C ARG A 145 -39.33 8.99 -42.25
N MET A 146 -39.83 8.35 -41.19
CA MET A 146 -39.37 7.07 -40.66
C MET A 146 -40.12 5.92 -41.36
N PRO A 147 -39.47 4.82 -41.76
CA PRO A 147 -40.16 3.64 -42.31
C PRO A 147 -40.54 2.62 -41.22
N ASP A 148 -41.61 1.87 -41.50
CA ASP A 148 -42.25 0.81 -40.68
C ASP A 148 -41.41 -0.45 -40.46
#